data_AF-A0A1L4ANJ8-F1
#
_entry.id   AF-A0A1L4ANJ8-F1
#
_cell.length_a   1.000
_cell.length_b   1.000
_cell.length_c   1.000
_cell.angle_alpha   90.00
_cell.angle_beta   90.00
_cell.angle_gamma   90.00
#
_symmetry.space_group_name_H-M   'P 1'
#
loop_
_entity.id
_entity.type
_entity.pdbx_description
1 polymer ?
#
loop_
_entity_poly.entity_id
_entity_poly.type
_entity_poly.pdbx_seq_one_letter_code
_entity_poly.pdbx_strand_id
1 'polypeptide(L)'
;ETIHDVSVNPKEIVLKSDSNDIWEAFSSVTGPKEVTAGDILFPPRVKAIDKSQYIATITQPISLTIKLGIEKDRGYRIENLSKSQDGQFPIDAVFMPVRNVNYSVHLFGNSNVTQEISFIEIWTNGSSTPHEALIEASSKVINLLTPFLQRNYENTSLPENEKESMDSIRLASLRFHSGNATKQGKMNIKNIFID
;
A
#
# COMPACT_ATOMS: atom_id res chain seq x y z
N GLU A 1 -28.84 0.85 -14.06
CA GLU A 1 -27.43 1.09 -14.44
C GLU A 1 -27.10 0.30 -15.70
N THR A 2 -26.04 0.68 -16.41
CA THR A 2 -25.58 -0.09 -17.56
C THR A 2 -24.67 -1.24 -17.10
N ILE A 3 -24.50 -2.27 -17.94
CA ILE A 3 -23.57 -3.39 -17.65
C ILE A 3 -22.13 -2.88 -17.46
N HIS A 4 -21.77 -1.81 -18.17
CA HIS A 4 -20.46 -1.17 -18.05
C HIS A 4 -20.28 -0.49 -16.68
N ASP A 5 -21.31 0.19 -16.15
CA ASP A 5 -21.21 0.81 -14.82
C ASP A 5 -21.00 -0.26 -13.74
N VAL A 6 -21.80 -1.34 -13.81
CA VAL A 6 -21.70 -2.47 -12.87
C VAL A 6 -20.36 -3.20 -12.98
N SER A 7 -19.71 -3.22 -14.15
CA SER A 7 -18.39 -3.83 -14.29
C SER A 7 -17.25 -2.94 -13.79
N VAL A 8 -17.40 -1.61 -13.83
CA VAL A 8 -16.34 -0.66 -13.43
C VAL A 8 -16.42 -0.28 -11.95
N ASN A 9 -17.60 -0.16 -11.36
CA ASN A 9 -17.78 0.22 -9.95
C ASN A 9 -16.97 -0.65 -8.95
N PRO A 10 -16.79 -1.98 -9.15
CA PRO A 10 -15.92 -2.80 -8.31
C PRO A 10 -14.46 -2.33 -8.22
N LYS A 11 -13.96 -1.52 -9.16
CA LYS A 11 -12.60 -0.95 -9.10
C LYS A 11 -12.38 -0.03 -7.89
N GLU A 12 -13.45 0.58 -7.38
CA GLU A 12 -13.39 1.47 -6.22
C GLU A 12 -13.31 0.70 -4.89
N ILE A 13 -13.52 -0.62 -4.90
CA ILE A 13 -13.42 -1.45 -3.71
C ILE A 13 -11.95 -1.55 -3.30
N VAL A 14 -11.63 -0.95 -2.16
CA VAL A 14 -10.30 -1.06 -1.57
C VAL A 14 -10.16 -2.39 -0.82
N LEU A 15 -9.27 -3.24 -1.29
CA LEU A 15 -8.98 -4.55 -0.71
C LEU A 15 -7.66 -4.56 0.06
N LYS A 16 -7.60 -5.36 1.13
CA LYS A 16 -6.38 -5.70 1.87
C LYS A 16 -6.21 -7.22 1.92
N SER A 17 -5.01 -7.68 1.56
CA SER A 17 -4.61 -9.10 1.57
C SER A 17 -3.19 -9.25 2.09
N ASP A 18 -2.99 -10.26 2.94
CA ASP A 18 -1.68 -10.70 3.41
C ASP A 18 -1.01 -11.71 2.45
N SER A 19 -1.77 -12.29 1.52
CA SER A 19 -1.26 -13.20 0.49
C SER A 19 -1.02 -12.51 -0.86
N ASN A 20 -0.06 -13.05 -1.63
CA ASN A 20 0.19 -12.74 -3.03
C ASN A 20 -0.52 -13.72 -4.00
N ASP A 21 -1.29 -14.67 -3.48
CA ASP A 21 -2.07 -15.60 -4.30
C ASP A 21 -3.18 -14.87 -5.06
N ILE A 22 -3.56 -15.43 -6.21
CA ILE A 22 -4.76 -15.00 -6.94
C ILE A 22 -5.98 -15.66 -6.29
N TRP A 23 -6.98 -14.83 -5.99
CA TRP A 23 -8.19 -15.24 -5.30
C TRP A 23 -9.43 -14.99 -6.16
N GLU A 24 -10.48 -15.76 -5.89
CA GLU A 24 -11.80 -15.51 -6.45
C GLU A 24 -12.76 -15.08 -5.33
N ALA A 25 -13.61 -14.09 -5.60
CA ALA A 25 -14.70 -13.68 -4.73
C ALA A 25 -16.02 -13.70 -5.50
N PHE A 26 -17.12 -13.89 -4.77
CA PHE A 26 -18.43 -14.11 -5.36
C PHE A 26 -19.48 -13.26 -4.65
N SER A 27 -20.42 -12.70 -5.41
CA SER A 27 -21.63 -12.08 -4.87
C SER A 27 -22.85 -12.64 -5.60
N SER A 28 -23.89 -12.97 -4.85
CA SER A 28 -25.18 -13.44 -5.38
C SER A 28 -26.28 -12.76 -4.58
N VAL A 29 -26.96 -11.81 -5.21
CA VAL A 29 -27.95 -10.95 -4.56
C VAL A 29 -29.25 -10.95 -5.36
N THR A 30 -30.37 -11.16 -4.68
CA THR A 30 -31.71 -11.04 -5.27
C THR A 30 -32.33 -9.71 -4.86
N GLY A 31 -32.82 -8.96 -5.85
CA GLY A 31 -33.44 -7.65 -5.65
C GLY A 31 -34.91 -7.69 -5.20
N PRO A 32 -35.53 -6.52 -4.96
CA PRO A 32 -34.93 -5.18 -5.09
C PRO A 32 -33.99 -4.86 -3.91
N LYS A 33 -32.75 -4.45 -4.20
CA LYS A 33 -31.71 -4.20 -3.19
C LYS A 33 -30.54 -3.39 -3.78
N GLU A 34 -29.94 -2.55 -2.95
CA GLU A 34 -28.62 -1.96 -3.22
C GLU A 34 -27.51 -2.97 -2.92
N VAL A 35 -26.61 -3.18 -3.88
CA VAL A 35 -25.48 -4.09 -3.80
C VAL A 35 -24.22 -3.30 -3.45
N THR A 36 -23.58 -3.71 -2.37
CA THR A 36 -22.36 -3.08 -1.84
C THR A 36 -21.22 -4.08 -1.73
N ALA A 37 -20.00 -3.60 -1.45
CA ALA A 37 -18.86 -4.48 -1.17
C ALA A 37 -19.12 -5.44 0.01
N GLY A 38 -20.01 -5.09 0.94
CA GLY A 38 -20.45 -5.94 2.04
C GLY A 38 -21.24 -7.18 1.60
N ASP A 39 -21.80 -7.18 0.39
CA ASP A 39 -22.53 -8.30 -0.20
C ASP A 39 -21.62 -9.28 -0.98
N ILE A 40 -20.31 -9.04 -0.98
CA ILE A 40 -19.32 -9.94 -1.59
C ILE A 40 -18.80 -10.93 -0.53
N LEU A 41 -18.82 -12.21 -0.90
CA LEU A 41 -18.16 -13.27 -0.17
C LEU A 41 -16.67 -13.29 -0.55
N PHE A 42 -15.86 -12.65 0.30
CA PHE A 42 -14.41 -12.67 0.17
C PHE A 42 -13.79 -13.94 0.77
N PRO A 43 -12.67 -14.43 0.21
CA PRO A 43 -11.90 -15.51 0.81
C PRO A 43 -11.23 -15.07 2.13
N PRO A 44 -10.82 -16.01 3.00
CA PRO A 44 -10.41 -15.70 4.38
C PRO A 44 -9.28 -14.67 4.54
N ARG A 45 -8.40 -14.56 3.54
CA ARG A 45 -7.24 -13.66 3.52
C ARG A 45 -7.48 -12.33 2.83
N VAL A 46 -8.65 -12.12 2.23
CA VAL A 46 -8.99 -10.87 1.56
C VAL A 46 -10.10 -10.17 2.34
N LYS A 47 -9.94 -8.86 2.55
CA LYS A 47 -10.94 -8.04 3.23
C LYS A 47 -11.14 -6.74 2.47
N ALA A 48 -12.40 -6.34 2.29
CA ALA A 48 -12.74 -4.98 1.91
C ALA A 48 -12.49 -4.03 3.10
N ILE A 49 -11.82 -2.91 2.84
CA ILE A 49 -11.58 -1.85 3.83
C ILE A 49 -12.88 -1.10 4.10
N ASP A 50 -13.59 -0.71 3.03
CA ASP A 50 -14.93 -0.14 3.11
C ASP A 50 -15.96 -1.14 2.58
N LYS A 51 -16.86 -1.59 3.47
CA LYS A 51 -17.95 -2.51 3.10
C LYS A 51 -19.15 -1.79 2.51
N SER A 52 -19.23 -0.46 2.65
CA SER A 52 -20.33 0.35 2.13
C SER A 52 -20.13 0.77 0.67
N GLN A 53 -18.94 0.51 0.10
CA GLN A 53 -18.63 0.84 -1.28
C GLN A 53 -19.71 0.31 -2.23
N TYR A 54 -20.33 1.24 -2.96
CA TYR A 54 -21.41 0.96 -3.89
C TYR A 54 -20.93 0.16 -5.10
N ILE A 55 -21.76 -0.79 -5.55
CA ILE A 55 -21.53 -1.56 -6.78
C ILE A 55 -22.67 -1.35 -7.77
N ALA A 56 -23.91 -1.59 -7.34
CA ALA A 56 -25.07 -1.52 -8.22
C ALA A 56 -26.40 -1.41 -7.44
N THR A 57 -27.49 -1.04 -8.12
CA THR A 57 -28.85 -1.10 -7.58
C THR A 57 -29.74 -2.01 -8.41
N ILE A 58 -30.29 -3.06 -7.79
CA ILE A 58 -31.28 -3.94 -8.41
C ILE A 58 -32.68 -3.41 -8.09
N THR A 59 -33.43 -3.00 -9.11
CA THR A 59 -34.78 -2.41 -8.95
C THR A 59 -35.94 -3.41 -9.09
N GLN A 60 -35.66 -4.59 -9.63
CA GLN A 60 -36.63 -5.65 -9.92
C GLN A 60 -36.32 -6.92 -9.12
N PRO A 61 -37.25 -7.88 -8.97
CA PRO A 61 -37.00 -9.16 -8.31
C PRO A 61 -36.19 -10.11 -9.20
N ILE A 62 -34.99 -9.67 -9.57
CA ILE A 62 -34.01 -10.42 -10.36
C ILE A 62 -32.78 -10.74 -9.50
N SER A 63 -32.07 -11.81 -9.86
CA SER A 63 -30.81 -12.18 -9.20
C SER A 63 -29.61 -11.70 -10.01
N LEU A 64 -28.68 -11.02 -9.34
CA LEU A 64 -27.40 -10.60 -9.87
C LEU A 64 -26.29 -11.47 -9.27
N THR A 65 -25.49 -12.10 -10.13
CA THR A 65 -24.32 -12.89 -9.74
C THR A 65 -23.07 -12.24 -10.31
N ILE A 66 -22.09 -11.94 -9.45
CA ILE A 66 -20.81 -11.35 -9.81
C ILE A 66 -19.69 -12.28 -9.34
N LYS A 67 -18.76 -12.59 -10.23
CA LYS A 67 -17.50 -13.28 -9.92
C LYS A 67 -16.34 -12.30 -10.14
N LEU A 68 -15.48 -12.15 -9.13
CA LEU A 68 -14.35 -11.22 -9.13
C LEU A 68 -13.04 -12.00 -9.03
N GLY A 69 -12.10 -11.70 -9.91
CA GLY A 69 -10.70 -12.10 -9.76
C GLY A 69 -9.96 -11.04 -8.95
N ILE A 70 -9.24 -11.47 -7.92
CA ILE A 70 -8.51 -10.60 -7.00
C ILE A 70 -7.04 -10.98 -7.06
N GLU A 71 -6.21 -9.99 -7.39
CA GLU A 71 -4.76 -10.11 -7.49
C GLU A 71 -4.10 -9.02 -6.65
N LYS A 72 -2.90 -9.30 -6.18
CA LYS A 72 -2.03 -8.32 -5.53
C LYS A 72 -0.82 -8.06 -6.41
N ASP A 73 -0.70 -6.84 -6.90
CA ASP A 73 0.41 -6.40 -7.74
C ASP A 73 0.80 -4.95 -7.38
N ARG A 74 1.52 -4.25 -8.25
CA ARG A 74 2.02 -2.89 -8.06
C ARG A 74 1.72 -2.00 -9.26
N GLY A 75 1.47 -0.72 -8.98
CA GLY A 75 1.29 0.30 -10.03
C GLY A 75 -0.09 0.24 -10.68
N TYR A 76 -0.15 0.48 -11.97
CA TYR A 76 -1.38 0.51 -12.74
C TYR A 76 -1.24 -0.36 -13.98
N ARG A 77 -2.25 -1.18 -14.26
CA ARG A 77 -2.28 -2.08 -15.42
C ARG A 77 -3.55 -1.83 -16.22
N ILE A 78 -3.38 -1.36 -17.45
CA ILE A 78 -4.47 -1.22 -18.41
C ILE A 78 -4.79 -2.60 -18.96
N GLU A 79 -6.03 -3.02 -18.80
CA GLU A 79 -6.47 -4.30 -19.36
C GLU A 79 -7.06 -4.11 -20.76
N ASN A 80 -6.78 -5.04 -21.65
CA ASN A 80 -7.28 -4.97 -23.02
C ASN A 80 -8.72 -5.48 -23.08
N LEU A 81 -9.67 -4.57 -23.35
CA LEU A 81 -11.10 -4.89 -23.52
C LEU A 81 -11.36 -5.91 -24.65
N SER A 82 -10.48 -6.00 -25.66
CA SER A 82 -10.57 -7.00 -26.74
C SER A 82 -10.35 -8.45 -26.28
N LYS A 83 -9.89 -8.65 -25.04
CA LYS A 83 -9.76 -9.97 -24.40
C LYS A 83 -11.04 -10.42 -23.70
N SER A 84 -12.15 -9.68 -23.80
CA SER A 84 -13.44 -10.14 -23.28
C SER A 84 -13.85 -11.44 -23.96
N GLN A 85 -13.69 -12.56 -23.27
CA GLN A 85 -14.16 -13.88 -23.70
C GLN A 85 -15.17 -14.38 -22.66
N ASP A 86 -16.22 -15.05 -23.13
CA ASP A 86 -17.16 -15.81 -22.30
C ASP A 86 -17.74 -15.06 -21.08
N GLY A 87 -18.13 -13.79 -21.26
CA GLY A 87 -18.76 -13.00 -20.20
C GLY A 87 -17.80 -12.47 -19.14
N GLN A 88 -16.48 -12.55 -19.37
CA GLN A 88 -15.49 -11.86 -18.55
C GLN A 88 -15.30 -10.42 -19.03
N PHE A 89 -15.40 -9.49 -18.08
CA PHE A 89 -15.18 -8.07 -18.31
C PHE A 89 -13.85 -7.67 -17.68
N PRO A 90 -12.77 -7.56 -18.47
CA PRO A 90 -11.49 -7.12 -17.94
C PRO A 90 -11.60 -5.67 -17.45
N ILE A 91 -11.09 -5.43 -16.25
CA ILE A 91 -11.07 -4.12 -15.61
C ILE A 91 -9.62 -3.71 -15.40
N ASP A 92 -9.29 -2.45 -15.69
CA ASP A 92 -7.98 -1.91 -15.32
C ASP A 92 -7.72 -2.10 -13.83
N ALA A 93 -6.51 -2.53 -13.52
CA ALA A 93 -6.12 -2.85 -12.16
C ALA A 93 -5.30 -1.69 -11.58
N VAL A 94 -5.79 -1.16 -10.45
CA VAL A 94 -5.21 -0.02 -9.73
C VAL A 94 -4.60 -0.51 -8.42
N PHE A 95 -3.28 -0.68 -8.38
CA PHE A 95 -2.54 -1.14 -7.20
C PHE A 95 -1.78 0.01 -6.52
N MET A 96 -2.48 1.13 -6.30
CA MET A 96 -1.90 2.38 -5.79
C MET A 96 -2.60 2.81 -4.49
N PRO A 97 -2.14 2.32 -3.33
CA PRO A 97 -2.78 2.60 -2.04
C PRO A 97 -2.52 4.02 -1.53
N VAL A 98 -1.39 4.62 -1.89
CA VAL A 98 -1.06 6.02 -1.57
C VAL A 98 -1.75 6.93 -2.59
N ARG A 99 -2.60 7.84 -2.12
CA ARG A 99 -3.40 8.75 -2.94
C ARG A 99 -2.74 10.10 -3.12
N ASN A 100 -2.07 10.60 -2.07
CA ASN A 100 -1.39 11.88 -2.10
C ASN A 100 -0.20 11.87 -1.13
N VAL A 101 0.82 12.66 -1.45
CA VAL A 101 1.97 12.93 -0.57
C VAL A 101 2.30 14.42 -0.67
N ASN A 102 2.38 15.09 0.46
CA ASN A 102 2.84 16.46 0.58
C ASN A 102 4.05 16.51 1.51
N TYR A 103 4.96 17.47 1.28
CA TYR A 103 6.11 17.64 2.15
C TYR A 103 6.53 19.10 2.25
N SER A 104 7.07 19.47 3.40
CA SER A 104 7.72 20.76 3.62
C SER A 104 9.02 20.57 4.40
N VAL A 105 10.04 21.35 4.05
CA VAL A 105 11.32 21.36 4.74
C VAL A 105 11.51 22.74 5.35
N HIS A 106 11.79 22.77 6.65
CA HIS A 106 12.00 24.01 7.39
C HIS A 106 13.40 23.99 7.98
N LEU A 107 14.09 25.11 7.82
CA LEU A 107 15.38 25.33 8.46
C LEU A 107 15.16 25.88 9.86
N PHE A 108 15.92 25.37 10.82
CA PHE A 108 15.96 25.91 12.16
C PHE A 108 17.38 25.83 12.70
N GLY A 109 17.79 26.78 13.54
CA GLY A 109 19.16 26.86 14.02
C GLY A 109 19.63 28.29 14.27
N ASN A 110 20.91 28.45 14.58
CA ASN A 110 21.56 29.74 14.77
C ASN A 110 22.56 30.03 13.63
N SER A 111 23.27 31.15 13.69
CA SER A 111 24.24 31.56 12.65
C SER A 111 25.36 30.55 12.38
N ASN A 112 25.59 29.59 13.27
CA ASN A 112 26.73 28.66 13.22
C ASN A 112 26.30 27.20 13.01
N VAL A 113 25.03 26.86 13.24
CA VAL A 113 24.47 25.51 13.08
C VAL A 113 23.10 25.62 12.41
N THR A 114 22.99 25.12 11.18
CA THR A 114 21.73 24.98 10.46
C THR A 114 21.26 23.54 10.55
N GLN A 115 20.04 23.33 11.04
CA GLN A 115 19.36 22.05 11.06
C GLN A 115 18.13 22.11 10.16
N GLU A 116 17.70 20.95 9.68
CA GLU A 116 16.52 20.82 8.82
C GLU A 116 15.49 19.91 9.50
N ILE A 117 14.22 20.30 9.45
CA ILE A 117 13.09 19.44 9.81
C ILE A 117 12.19 19.28 8.59
N SER A 118 11.84 18.02 8.31
CA SER A 118 10.94 17.68 7.20
C SER A 118 9.61 17.19 7.74
N PHE A 119 8.52 17.80 7.29
CA PHE A 119 7.17 17.32 7.49
C PHE A 119 6.72 16.58 6.23
N ILE A 120 6.15 15.38 6.41
CA ILE A 120 5.65 14.55 5.31
C ILE A 120 4.22 14.15 5.67
N GLU A 121 3.27 14.53 4.83
CA GLU A 121 1.86 14.20 4.94
C GLU A 121 1.52 13.16 3.87
N ILE A 122 0.91 12.05 4.28
CA ILE A 122 0.63 10.91 3.39
C ILE A 122 -0.84 10.54 3.56
N TRP A 123 -1.58 10.56 2.45
CA TRP A 123 -2.97 10.11 2.39
C TRP A 123 -3.02 8.76 1.68
N THR A 124 -3.68 7.79 2.30
CA THR A 124 -3.87 6.44 1.73
C THR A 124 -5.34 6.10 1.64
N ASN A 125 -5.68 5.09 0.85
CA ASN A 125 -7.03 4.53 0.78
C ASN A 125 -7.34 3.52 1.91
N GLY A 126 -6.45 3.39 2.91
CA GLY A 126 -6.62 2.51 4.07
C GLY A 126 -6.14 1.06 3.89
N SER A 127 -5.81 0.58 2.69
CA SER A 127 -5.25 -0.78 2.55
C SER A 127 -3.85 -0.90 3.14
N SER A 128 -3.05 0.17 3.01
CA SER A 128 -1.80 0.40 3.74
C SER A 128 -1.90 1.66 4.58
N THR A 129 -1.33 1.64 5.78
CA THR A 129 -1.22 2.85 6.61
C THR A 129 -0.13 3.79 6.06
N PRO A 130 -0.21 5.11 6.32
CA PRO A 130 0.85 6.06 6.01
C PRO A 130 2.24 5.61 6.47
N HIS A 131 2.32 5.04 7.68
CA HIS A 131 3.55 4.55 8.28
C HIS A 131 4.12 3.32 7.55
N GLU A 132 3.27 2.33 7.23
CA GLU A 132 3.66 1.16 6.43
C GLU A 132 4.17 1.59 5.05
N ALA A 133 3.48 2.52 4.40
CA ALA A 133 3.88 3.05 3.10
C ALA A 133 5.24 3.76 3.13
N LEU A 134 5.51 4.55 4.18
CA LEU A 134 6.79 5.22 4.36
C LEU A 134 7.93 4.22 4.57
N ILE A 135 7.73 3.19 5.41
CA ILE A 135 8.72 2.12 5.61
C ILE A 135 9.03 1.41 4.30
N GLU A 136 7.99 1.01 3.54
CA GLU A 136 8.17 0.33 2.27
C GLU A 136 8.93 1.20 1.26
N ALA A 137 8.62 2.50 1.20
CA ALA A 137 9.32 3.46 0.35
C ALA A 137 10.79 3.60 0.75
N SER A 138 11.10 3.76 2.04
CA SER A 138 12.48 3.84 2.53
C SER A 138 13.28 2.58 2.18
N SER A 139 12.71 1.39 2.40
CA SER A 139 13.36 0.13 2.02
C SER A 139 13.63 0.04 0.51
N LYS A 140 12.68 0.49 -0.33
CA LYS A 140 12.87 0.53 -1.79
C LYS A 140 14.00 1.47 -2.20
N VAL A 141 14.09 2.67 -1.60
CA VAL A 141 15.17 3.63 -1.87
C VAL A 141 16.54 3.07 -1.46
N ILE A 142 16.62 2.46 -0.27
CA ILE A 142 17.85 1.80 0.20
C ILE A 142 18.28 0.72 -0.78
N ASN A 143 17.37 -0.19 -1.15
CA ASN A 143 17.65 -1.27 -2.09
C ASN A 143 18.10 -0.76 -3.46
N LEU A 144 17.51 0.34 -3.95
CA LEU A 144 17.89 0.97 -5.20
C LEU A 144 19.33 1.53 -5.15
N LEU A 145 19.76 2.05 -3.99
CA LEU A 145 21.09 2.65 -3.82
C LEU A 145 22.18 1.65 -3.42
N THR A 146 21.83 0.48 -2.88
CA THR A 146 22.77 -0.56 -2.46
C THR A 146 23.87 -0.89 -3.48
N PRO A 147 23.60 -1.04 -4.80
CA PRO A 147 24.65 -1.35 -5.77
C PRO A 147 25.75 -0.28 -5.86
N PHE A 148 25.43 0.99 -5.60
CA PHE A 148 26.41 2.08 -5.63
C PHE A 148 27.35 2.07 -4.42
N LEU A 149 26.91 1.50 -3.29
CA LEU A 149 27.75 1.35 -2.10
C LEU A 149 28.84 0.29 -2.29
N GLN A 150 28.61 -0.70 -3.16
CA GLN A 150 29.53 -1.82 -3.37
C GLN A 150 30.68 -1.48 -4.34
N ARG A 151 30.54 -0.44 -5.18
CA ARG A 151 31.53 -0.09 -6.22
C ARG A 151 32.84 0.52 -5.68
N ASN A 152 32.90 0.96 -4.43
CA ASN A 152 34.06 1.67 -3.88
C ASN A 152 35.14 0.76 -3.24
N TYR A 153 34.99 -0.57 -3.26
CA TYR A 153 35.86 -1.48 -2.47
C TYR A 153 36.79 -2.41 -3.25
N GLU A 154 36.76 -2.45 -4.58
CA GLU A 154 37.71 -3.30 -5.31
C GLU A 154 39.04 -2.59 -5.66
N ASN A 155 39.17 -1.28 -5.45
CA ASN A 155 40.36 -0.52 -5.88
C ASN A 155 41.03 0.38 -4.84
N THR A 156 40.69 0.28 -3.55
CA THR A 156 41.39 1.06 -2.51
C THR A 156 41.73 0.18 -1.33
N SER A 157 43.01 -0.20 -1.22
CA SER A 157 43.58 -0.71 0.03
C SER A 157 43.55 0.41 1.07
N LEU A 158 42.44 0.52 1.82
CA LEU A 158 42.35 1.46 2.95
C LEU A 158 43.06 0.88 4.19
N PRO A 159 43.77 1.71 4.96
CA PRO A 159 44.47 1.30 6.17
C PRO A 159 43.49 0.76 7.23
N GLU A 160 43.97 -0.19 8.04
CA GLU A 160 43.15 -1.04 8.92
C GLU A 160 42.27 -0.27 9.94
N ASN A 161 42.59 0.99 10.25
CA ASN A 161 41.84 1.83 11.19
C ASN A 161 40.48 2.34 10.69
N GLU A 162 40.21 2.34 9.38
CA GLU A 162 38.92 2.85 8.85
C GLU A 162 37.85 1.76 8.67
N LYS A 163 38.25 0.48 8.73
CA LYS A 163 37.36 -0.67 8.57
C LYS A 163 36.37 -0.82 9.74
N GLU A 164 36.82 -0.57 10.98
CA GLU A 164 35.96 -0.66 12.17
C GLU A 164 34.84 0.39 12.19
N SER A 165 35.12 1.61 11.72
CA SER A 165 34.10 2.67 11.64
C SER A 165 32.98 2.32 10.67
N MET A 166 33.30 1.56 9.62
CA MET A 166 32.41 1.27 8.52
C MET A 166 31.53 0.05 8.78
N ASP A 167 32.06 -0.94 9.49
CA ASP A 167 31.27 -2.04 10.05
C ASP A 167 30.27 -1.51 11.09
N SER A 168 30.61 -0.46 11.84
CA SER A 168 29.66 0.22 12.73
C SER A 168 28.52 0.92 11.95
N ILE A 169 28.81 1.53 10.79
CA ILE A 169 27.81 2.15 9.91
C ILE A 169 26.93 1.08 9.23
N ARG A 170 27.51 -0.06 8.82
CA ARG A 170 26.77 -1.24 8.33
C ARG A 170 25.86 -1.83 9.42
N LEU A 171 26.36 -1.96 10.65
CA LEU A 171 25.57 -2.46 11.78
C LEU A 171 24.47 -1.47 12.18
N ALA A 172 24.71 -0.16 12.10
CA ALA A 172 23.71 0.86 12.38
C ALA A 172 22.61 0.91 11.30
N SER A 173 22.96 0.78 10.02
CA SER A 173 22.00 0.73 8.91
C SER A 173 21.20 -0.58 8.87
N LEU A 174 21.77 -1.70 9.36
CA LEU A 174 21.07 -2.98 9.49
C LEU A 174 20.23 -3.11 10.78
N ARG A 175 20.41 -2.22 11.77
CA ARG A 175 19.64 -2.23 13.03
C ARG A 175 18.22 -1.66 12.91
N PHE A 176 17.79 -1.21 11.74
CA PHE A 176 16.40 -0.84 11.50
C PHE A 176 15.51 -2.07 11.20
N HIS A 177 15.50 -3.08 12.08
CA HIS A 177 14.47 -4.11 12.09
C HIS A 177 14.10 -4.50 13.52
N SER A 178 12.81 -4.32 13.83
CA SER A 178 12.04 -4.99 14.89
C SER A 178 12.39 -4.66 16.35
N GLY A 179 11.85 -3.54 16.84
CA GLY A 179 11.64 -3.35 18.27
C GLY A 179 10.44 -4.18 18.74
N ASN A 180 10.68 -5.41 19.17
CA ASN A 180 9.75 -6.15 20.01
C ASN A 180 9.55 -5.36 21.32
N ALA A 181 8.29 -5.04 21.61
CA ALA A 181 7.89 -4.43 22.86
C ALA A 181 8.04 -5.42 24.03
N THR A 182 8.97 -5.13 24.94
CA THR A 182 8.90 -5.63 26.33
C THR A 182 9.60 -4.65 27.28
N LYS A 183 8.80 -3.97 28.12
CA LYS A 183 9.08 -3.37 29.46
C LYS A 183 10.49 -2.79 29.68
N GLN A 184 10.71 -1.51 29.96
CA GLN A 184 10.08 -0.67 30.99
C GLN A 184 10.54 0.78 30.72
N GLY A 185 9.61 1.73 30.66
CA GLY A 185 9.95 3.15 30.50
C GLY A 185 8.73 3.94 30.05
N LYS A 186 8.10 4.66 30.98
CA LYS A 186 7.02 5.60 30.69
C LYS A 186 7.50 6.62 29.63
N MET A 187 7.03 6.49 28.40
CA MET A 187 7.02 7.60 27.44
C MET A 187 5.61 7.69 26.87
N ASN A 188 4.89 8.68 27.39
CA ASN A 188 3.53 9.01 27.00
C ASN A 188 3.62 9.93 25.78
N ILE A 189 3.49 9.38 24.57
CA ILE A 189 3.29 10.20 23.37
C ILE A 189 1.79 10.17 23.05
N LYS A 190 1.07 11.03 23.78
CA LYS A 190 -0.23 11.52 23.36
C LYS A 190 0.01 12.52 22.23
N ASN A 191 -0.45 12.16 21.04
CA ASN A 191 -1.11 13.02 20.04
C ASN A 191 -0.89 12.42 18.65
N ILE A 192 -1.76 11.47 18.28
CA ILE A 192 -2.00 11.15 16.88
C ILE A 192 -3.27 11.92 16.54
N PHE A 193 -3.12 13.03 15.82
CA PHE A 193 -4.25 13.67 15.17
C PHE A 193 -4.39 12.97 13.82
N ILE A 194 -5.42 12.13 13.72
CA ILE A 194 -6.01 11.71 12.46
C ILE A 194 -7.21 12.64 12.31
N ASP A 195 -7.22 13.44 11.25
CA ASP A 195 -8.46 14.01 10.72
C ASP A 195 -9.13 12.93 9.86
#